data_AF-A0ABD3P0U8-F1
#
_entry.id   AF-A0ABD3P0U8-F1
#
_cell.length_a   1.000
_cell.length_b   1.000
_cell.length_c   1.000
_cell.angle_alpha   90.00
_cell.angle_beta   90.00
_cell.angle_gamma   90.00
#
_symmetry.space_group_name_H-M   'P 1'
#
loop_
_entity.id
_entity.type
_entity.pdbx_description
1 polymer ?
#
loop_
_entity_poly.entity_id
_entity_poly.type
_entity_poly.pdbx_seq_one_letter_code
_entity_poly.pdbx_strand_id
1 'polypeptide(L)'
;MSGIPQPNSEGTEAVRPKDSTRHRNITMERPLDSNRRSSFLILPFLCFFYFYVFDELEKAQTSMNQKPLFDTMPCTPDRRMPDQWCMDVSGTPRYLGIPSFNNPTVQRYNHQGFEKCLANKTIVFIGDSRVRYQFLHLAAFLKRKRFMKCQDYDIYTNPVHNSSTLDDDCYLIDQIHNANMKKNDWKSFYEESTKLTESEHTESNSQQYSLCDCFRSEPFIPTTTYENRFIKRKTAYGEVNLIYLQTFVNLVRINIEFPPFSSFWSEQRCKPGECSASSRTDAFTGDIGNALWLLPRLNATHSFVSLGWGDLSHTDDISCAIKDFEHHHPEIAVYLISHPRRRSDSSSPSVFFDEDKLECEVKSLDRTRMSKDVPLEWYWDDLHLLSIMNEEFNHQLIENICPIMR
;
A
#
# COMPACT_ATOMS: atom_id res chain seq x y z
N MET A 1 6.92 36.09 -46.41
CA MET A 1 5.71 35.99 -47.26
C MET A 1 5.80 34.71 -48.06
N SER A 2 5.18 33.67 -47.52
CA SER A 2 5.11 32.27 -48.00
C SER A 2 4.46 31.54 -46.82
N GLY A 3 3.27 30.93 -46.85
CA GLY A 3 2.47 30.39 -47.93
C GLY A 3 1.97 29.03 -47.39
N ILE A 4 0.98 29.07 -46.48
CA ILE A 4 0.41 27.90 -45.78
C ILE A 4 -0.57 27.18 -46.72
N PRO A 5 -0.51 25.85 -46.87
CA PRO A 5 -1.61 25.07 -47.42
C PRO A 5 -2.43 24.41 -46.30
N GLN A 6 -3.73 24.74 -46.24
CA GLN A 6 -4.76 23.92 -45.58
C GLN A 6 -5.15 22.73 -46.48
N PRO A 7 -5.70 21.66 -45.89
CA PRO A 7 -6.77 20.95 -46.56
C PRO A 7 -8.00 20.69 -45.65
N ASN A 8 -9.12 21.18 -46.17
CA ASN A 8 -10.42 20.53 -46.38
C ASN A 8 -11.09 19.74 -45.25
N SER A 9 -12.20 20.33 -44.82
CA SER A 9 -13.33 19.75 -44.10
C SER A 9 -14.37 19.14 -45.04
N GLU A 10 -14.71 17.87 -44.83
CA GLU A 10 -15.97 17.21 -45.22
C GLU A 10 -16.34 16.33 -44.00
N GLY A 11 -17.46 16.51 -43.28
CA GLY A 11 -18.83 16.15 -43.65
C GLY A 11 -18.90 14.63 -43.85
N THR A 12 -19.50 13.76 -43.02
CA THR A 12 -20.86 13.62 -42.46
C THR A 12 -20.76 12.28 -41.65
N GLU A 13 -21.45 11.96 -40.57
CA GLU A 13 -22.89 11.74 -40.42
C GLU A 13 -23.13 11.30 -38.95
N ALA A 14 -24.13 11.88 -38.29
CA ALA A 14 -24.49 11.58 -36.92
C ALA A 14 -25.54 10.45 -36.88
N VAL A 15 -25.19 9.31 -36.30
CA VAL A 15 -26.14 8.24 -35.96
C VAL A 15 -26.62 8.45 -34.53
N ARG A 16 -27.88 8.90 -34.38
CA ARG A 16 -28.60 8.95 -33.09
C ARG A 16 -29.48 7.70 -32.88
N PRO A 17 -29.77 7.35 -31.62
CA PRO A 17 -30.12 6.00 -31.21
C PRO A 17 -31.61 5.69 -31.34
N LYS A 18 -31.93 4.40 -31.51
CA LYS A 18 -33.29 3.88 -31.40
C LYS A 18 -33.65 3.66 -29.92
N ASP A 19 -34.58 4.48 -29.45
CA ASP A 19 -35.40 4.23 -28.27
C ASP A 19 -36.18 2.92 -28.41
N SER A 20 -36.16 2.11 -27.34
CA SER A 20 -37.08 1.00 -27.12
C SER A 20 -37.45 0.97 -25.64
N THR A 21 -38.32 1.90 -25.25
CA THR A 21 -39.06 1.89 -23.99
C THR A 21 -40.13 0.79 -24.04
N ARG A 22 -39.91 -0.30 -23.30
CA ARG A 22 -40.91 -1.35 -23.07
C ARG A 22 -41.47 -1.21 -21.65
N HIS A 23 -42.56 -0.46 -21.52
CA HIS A 23 -43.37 -0.43 -20.30
C HIS A 23 -44.05 -1.79 -20.09
N ARG A 24 -43.73 -2.48 -18.98
CA ARG A 24 -44.55 -3.56 -18.43
C ARG A 24 -45.43 -2.98 -17.35
N ASN A 25 -46.74 -2.90 -17.62
CA ASN A 25 -47.76 -2.71 -16.61
C ASN A 25 -47.91 -4.02 -15.83
N ILE A 26 -47.63 -3.99 -14.53
CA ILE A 26 -47.97 -5.06 -13.58
C ILE A 26 -49.23 -4.61 -12.85
N THR A 27 -50.35 -5.21 -13.20
CA THR A 27 -51.61 -5.13 -12.48
C THR A 27 -51.50 -5.96 -11.20
N MET A 28 -51.52 -5.31 -10.03
CA MET A 28 -51.71 -6.00 -8.75
C MET A 28 -53.21 -6.18 -8.50
N GLU A 29 -53.71 -7.40 -8.63
CA GLU A 29 -55.01 -7.80 -8.10
C GLU A 29 -54.91 -7.93 -6.57
N ARG A 30 -55.80 -7.23 -5.87
CA ARG A 30 -56.08 -7.45 -4.45
C ARG A 30 -57.09 -8.58 -4.30
N PRO A 31 -56.90 -9.55 -3.40
CA PRO A 31 -58.00 -10.21 -2.74
C PRO A 31 -58.33 -9.44 -1.45
N LEU A 32 -59.54 -8.89 -1.42
CA LEU A 32 -60.28 -8.67 -0.19
C LEU A 32 -60.60 -10.05 0.37
N ASP A 33 -60.15 -10.34 1.58
CA ASP A 33 -60.84 -11.32 2.38
C ASP A 33 -60.98 -10.91 3.83
N SER A 34 -62.14 -11.28 4.35
CA SER A 34 -62.82 -10.64 5.45
C SER A 34 -62.87 -11.55 6.67
N ASN A 35 -62.81 -10.93 7.85
CA ASN A 35 -63.40 -11.39 9.10
C ASN A 35 -63.08 -12.80 9.61
N ARG A 36 -62.21 -12.88 10.62
CA ARG A 36 -62.47 -13.77 11.77
C ARG A 36 -61.86 -13.26 13.09
N ARG A 37 -62.77 -12.75 13.93
CA ARG A 37 -62.93 -12.93 15.38
C ARG A 37 -61.69 -13.10 16.26
N SER A 38 -61.55 -12.09 17.13
CA SER A 38 -61.56 -12.17 18.60
C SER A 38 -60.64 -13.13 19.34
N SER A 39 -59.90 -12.51 20.27
CA SER A 39 -59.27 -13.05 21.49
C SER A 39 -57.80 -13.42 21.32
N PHE A 40 -56.91 -12.55 21.84
CA PHE A 40 -55.70 -12.83 22.62
C PHE A 40 -54.86 -11.54 22.69
N LEU A 41 -55.28 -10.61 23.55
CA LEU A 41 -54.58 -9.36 23.84
C LEU A 41 -53.55 -9.54 24.98
N ILE A 42 -52.67 -10.55 24.95
CA ILE A 42 -51.50 -10.63 25.88
C ILE A 42 -50.29 -11.36 25.24
N LEU A 43 -50.10 -11.30 23.92
CA LEU A 43 -48.94 -11.96 23.25
C LEU A 43 -48.05 -11.11 22.31
N PRO A 44 -48.35 -9.87 21.90
CA PRO A 44 -47.42 -9.12 21.05
C PRO A 44 -46.23 -8.53 21.83
N PHE A 45 -46.38 -8.27 23.13
CA PHE A 45 -45.30 -7.71 23.96
C PHE A 45 -44.21 -8.74 24.29
N LEU A 46 -44.56 -10.01 24.50
CA LEU A 46 -43.59 -11.06 24.81
C LEU A 46 -42.75 -11.44 23.59
N CYS A 47 -43.32 -11.48 22.37
CA CYS A 47 -42.53 -11.70 21.15
C CYS A 47 -41.57 -10.54 20.85
N PHE A 48 -42.00 -9.29 21.01
CA PHE A 48 -41.12 -8.13 20.80
C PHE A 48 -39.95 -8.10 21.79
N PHE A 49 -40.20 -8.43 23.06
CA PHE A 49 -39.14 -8.54 24.06
C PHE A 49 -38.18 -9.69 23.74
N TYR A 50 -38.69 -10.84 23.28
CA TYR A 50 -37.85 -11.98 22.92
C TYR A 50 -36.95 -11.67 21.72
N PHE A 51 -37.48 -11.04 20.66
CA PHE A 51 -36.67 -10.65 19.50
C PHE A 51 -35.63 -9.57 19.85
N TYR A 52 -35.98 -8.59 20.68
CA TYR A 52 -35.04 -7.56 21.11
C TYR A 52 -33.92 -8.12 21.99
N VAL A 53 -34.26 -9.01 22.94
CA VAL A 53 -33.27 -9.65 23.82
C VAL A 53 -32.39 -10.63 23.04
N PHE A 54 -32.91 -11.34 22.05
CA PHE A 54 -32.10 -12.21 21.18
C PHE A 54 -31.17 -11.43 20.26
N ASP A 55 -31.62 -10.32 19.66
CA ASP A 55 -30.77 -9.46 18.82
C ASP A 55 -29.64 -8.81 19.65
N GLU A 56 -29.94 -8.36 20.87
CA GLU A 56 -28.91 -7.82 21.78
C GLU A 56 -27.97 -8.91 22.33
N LEU A 57 -28.47 -10.13 22.59
CA LEU A 57 -27.61 -11.27 22.97
C LEU A 57 -26.73 -11.74 21.81
N GLU A 58 -27.25 -11.76 20.58
CA GLU A 58 -26.47 -12.13 19.40
C GLU A 58 -25.40 -11.06 19.10
N LYS A 59 -25.72 -9.77 19.21
CA LYS A 59 -24.73 -8.68 19.15
C LYS A 59 -23.70 -8.76 20.27
N ALA A 60 -24.12 -9.03 21.51
CA ALA A 60 -23.21 -9.17 22.65
C ALA A 60 -22.29 -10.39 22.51
N GLN A 61 -22.81 -11.51 22.01
CA GLN A 61 -22.03 -12.73 21.78
C GLN A 61 -21.09 -12.59 20.58
N THR A 62 -21.48 -11.83 19.56
CA THR A 62 -20.59 -11.45 18.45
C THR A 62 -19.49 -10.49 18.92
N SER A 63 -19.78 -9.61 19.87
CA SER A 63 -18.80 -8.70 20.49
C SER A 63 -17.78 -9.42 21.38
N MET A 64 -18.17 -10.49 22.08
CA MET A 64 -17.25 -11.24 22.96
C MET A 64 -16.27 -12.16 22.21
N ASN A 65 -16.52 -12.44 20.92
CA ASN A 65 -15.66 -13.30 20.09
C ASN A 65 -14.80 -12.52 19.07
N GLN A 66 -14.78 -11.18 19.12
CA GLN A 66 -13.88 -10.43 18.24
C GLN A 66 -12.43 -10.62 18.71
N LYS A 67 -11.64 -11.33 17.89
CA LYS A 67 -10.19 -11.38 18.06
C LYS A 67 -9.64 -9.95 18.15
N PRO A 68 -8.67 -9.69 19.04
CA PRO A 68 -8.05 -8.37 19.15
C PRO A 68 -7.44 -7.99 17.80
N LEU A 69 -7.43 -6.69 17.49
CA LEU A 69 -6.82 -6.14 16.27
C LEU A 69 -5.31 -5.90 16.44
N PHE A 70 -4.81 -6.15 17.64
CA PHE A 70 -3.46 -5.87 18.06
C PHE A 70 -2.92 -7.04 18.85
N ASP A 71 -1.63 -7.30 18.63
CA ASP A 71 -0.86 -8.18 19.47
C ASP A 71 -0.03 -7.32 20.42
N THR A 72 -0.10 -7.61 21.71
CA THR A 72 0.76 -7.01 22.72
C THR A 72 1.85 -8.02 23.07
N MET A 73 3.08 -7.69 22.70
CA MET A 73 4.21 -8.59 22.85
C MET A 73 5.18 -8.02 23.88
N PRO A 74 5.49 -8.77 24.96
CA PRO A 74 6.62 -8.45 25.80
C PRO A 74 7.90 -8.42 24.96
N CYS A 75 8.77 -7.48 25.26
CA CYS A 75 10.00 -7.29 24.54
C CYS A 75 11.15 -7.14 25.53
N THR A 76 12.29 -7.78 25.23
CA THR A 76 13.46 -7.80 26.10
C THR A 76 14.57 -6.99 25.44
N PRO A 77 15.18 -6.00 26.14
CA PRO A 77 16.37 -5.34 25.63
C PRO A 77 17.49 -6.36 25.36
N ASP A 78 18.08 -6.33 24.16
CA ASP A 78 19.20 -7.18 23.76
C ASP A 78 20.41 -6.30 23.47
N ARG A 79 21.57 -6.64 24.03
CA ARG A 79 22.81 -5.85 23.87
C ARG A 79 23.34 -5.86 22.43
N ARG A 80 22.86 -6.76 21.59
CA ARG A 80 23.19 -6.84 20.15
C ARG A 80 22.31 -5.92 19.30
N MET A 81 21.32 -5.26 19.91
CA MET A 81 20.41 -4.35 19.23
C MET A 81 20.83 -2.89 19.44
N PRO A 82 20.50 -2.00 18.49
CA PRO A 82 20.67 -0.58 18.68
C PRO A 82 19.78 -0.06 19.82
N ASP A 83 20.09 1.15 20.30
CA ASP A 83 19.21 1.83 21.24
C ASP A 83 17.80 2.00 20.63
N GLN A 84 16.76 1.94 21.48
CA GLN A 84 15.34 1.98 21.07
C GLN A 84 14.87 0.74 20.27
N TRP A 85 15.64 -0.34 20.26
CA TRP A 85 15.22 -1.64 19.75
C TRP A 85 15.19 -2.68 20.87
N CYS A 86 14.36 -3.69 20.70
CA CYS A 86 14.27 -4.83 21.60
C CYS A 86 13.94 -6.10 20.83
N MET A 87 14.08 -7.24 21.48
CA MET A 87 13.69 -8.54 20.95
C MET A 87 12.34 -8.98 21.50
N ASP A 88 11.36 -9.27 20.65
CA ASP A 88 10.09 -9.83 21.13
C ASP A 88 10.21 -11.30 21.51
N VAL A 89 9.15 -11.86 22.10
CA VAL A 89 9.09 -13.27 22.53
C VAL A 89 9.26 -14.29 21.39
N SER A 90 9.13 -13.86 20.13
CA SER A 90 9.33 -14.69 18.93
C SER A 90 10.76 -14.60 18.37
N GLY A 91 11.63 -13.79 18.98
CA GLY A 91 12.96 -13.52 18.45
C GLY A 91 12.95 -12.55 17.26
N THR A 92 11.92 -11.70 17.15
CA THR A 92 11.84 -10.67 16.10
C THR A 92 12.24 -9.31 16.67
N PRO A 93 13.13 -8.55 16.00
CA PRO A 93 13.52 -7.22 16.45
C PRO A 93 12.37 -6.22 16.30
N ARG A 94 12.13 -5.39 17.32
CA ARG A 94 11.05 -4.41 17.36
C ARG A 94 11.56 -3.02 17.70
N TYR A 95 11.11 -2.03 16.93
CA TYR A 95 11.41 -0.63 17.25
C TYR A 95 10.49 -0.13 18.37
N LEU A 96 11.05 0.60 19.32
CA LEU A 96 10.33 1.16 20.47
C LEU A 96 10.00 2.64 20.31
N GLY A 97 10.79 3.39 19.53
CA GLY A 97 10.66 4.84 19.37
C GLY A 97 11.06 5.69 20.59
N ILE A 98 11.24 5.04 21.75
CA ILE A 98 11.61 5.68 23.02
C ILE A 98 12.81 4.98 23.66
N PRO A 99 13.76 5.73 24.24
CA PRO A 99 14.91 5.14 24.91
C PRO A 99 14.52 4.52 26.27
N SER A 100 14.99 3.30 26.51
CA SER A 100 15.00 2.57 27.79
C SER A 100 13.68 2.50 28.57
N PHE A 101 13.01 1.35 28.48
CA PHE A 101 12.03 0.90 29.47
C PHE A 101 12.48 -0.42 30.11
N ASN A 102 12.18 -0.61 31.39
CA ASN A 102 12.27 -1.93 32.02
C ASN A 102 11.07 -2.76 31.52
N ASN A 103 11.33 -3.83 30.76
CA ASN A 103 10.33 -4.73 30.17
C ASN A 103 9.31 -4.02 29.26
N PRO A 104 9.74 -3.40 28.14
CA PRO A 104 8.83 -2.76 27.21
C PRO A 104 7.86 -3.78 26.62
N THR A 105 6.60 -3.39 26.49
CA THR A 105 5.61 -4.11 25.68
C THR A 105 5.38 -3.34 24.39
N VAL A 106 5.45 -4.03 23.27
CA VAL A 106 5.17 -3.44 21.95
C VAL A 106 3.77 -3.87 21.52
N GLN A 107 2.95 -2.90 21.14
CA GLN A 107 1.65 -3.15 20.55
C GLN A 107 1.77 -3.05 19.04
N ARG A 108 1.40 -4.11 18.32
CA ARG A 108 1.45 -4.15 16.86
C ARG A 108 0.12 -4.56 16.29
N TYR A 109 -0.29 -3.90 15.21
CA TYR A 109 -1.45 -4.32 14.42
C TYR A 109 -1.21 -5.74 13.91
N ASN A 110 -2.13 -6.67 14.19
CA ASN A 110 -2.10 -7.97 13.54
C ASN A 110 -2.75 -7.89 12.16
N HIS A 111 -2.76 -9.00 11.41
CA HIS A 111 -3.31 -9.01 10.04
C HIS A 111 -4.75 -8.49 9.96
N GLN A 112 -5.60 -8.89 10.90
CA GLN A 112 -6.99 -8.42 10.99
C GLN A 112 -7.07 -6.91 11.28
N GLY A 113 -6.17 -6.43 12.14
CA GLY A 113 -6.00 -5.00 12.41
C GLY A 113 -5.62 -4.18 11.19
N PHE A 114 -4.67 -4.67 10.37
CA PHE A 114 -4.31 -4.05 9.10
C PHE A 114 -5.49 -4.03 8.13
N GLU A 115 -6.16 -5.16 7.90
CA GLU A 115 -7.29 -5.22 6.96
C GLU A 115 -8.44 -4.30 7.40
N LYS A 116 -8.75 -4.25 8.70
CA LYS A 116 -9.78 -3.36 9.23
C LYS A 116 -9.39 -1.90 9.14
N CYS A 117 -8.14 -1.55 9.44
CA CYS A 117 -7.66 -0.17 9.31
C CYS A 117 -7.72 0.32 7.86
N LEU A 118 -7.26 -0.52 6.93
CA LEU A 118 -7.16 -0.16 5.51
C LEU A 118 -8.49 -0.31 4.75
N ALA A 119 -9.54 -0.82 5.39
CA ALA A 119 -10.82 -1.07 4.76
C ALA A 119 -11.42 0.20 4.12
N ASN A 120 -11.81 0.08 2.86
CA ASN A 120 -12.36 1.14 2.01
C ASN A 120 -11.41 2.33 1.84
N LYS A 121 -10.09 2.07 1.88
CA LYS A 121 -9.05 3.08 1.67
C LYS A 121 -8.25 2.77 0.42
N THR A 122 -7.78 3.85 -0.21
CA THR A 122 -6.73 3.79 -1.21
C THR A 122 -5.48 4.44 -0.63
N ILE A 123 -4.41 3.66 -0.53
CA ILE A 123 -3.11 4.08 -0.03
C ILE A 123 -2.17 4.19 -1.22
N VAL A 124 -1.65 5.38 -1.47
CA VAL A 124 -0.73 5.65 -2.57
C VAL A 124 0.68 5.84 -2.01
N PHE A 125 1.65 5.16 -2.58
CA PHE A 125 3.06 5.31 -2.29
C PHE A 125 3.70 5.97 -3.51
N ILE A 126 4.36 7.11 -3.34
CA ILE A 126 5.10 7.78 -4.40
C ILE A 126 6.55 7.82 -3.98
N GLY A 127 7.43 7.14 -4.69
CA GLY A 127 8.81 7.07 -4.25
C GLY A 127 9.71 6.23 -5.14
N ASP A 128 10.93 6.03 -4.66
CA ASP A 128 11.90 5.20 -5.33
C ASP A 128 11.83 3.73 -4.89
N SER A 129 12.84 2.95 -5.27
CA SER A 129 12.94 1.53 -4.91
C SER A 129 12.92 1.26 -3.40
N ARG A 130 13.28 2.20 -2.53
CA ARG A 130 13.15 2.01 -1.06
C ARG A 130 11.69 2.04 -0.62
N VAL A 131 10.90 2.93 -1.22
CA VAL A 131 9.43 2.96 -1.02
C VAL A 131 8.77 1.74 -1.67
N ARG A 132 9.27 1.30 -2.82
CA ARG A 132 8.82 0.04 -3.46
C ARG A 132 8.92 -1.16 -2.53
N TYR A 133 10.03 -1.30 -1.79
CA TYR A 133 10.23 -2.44 -0.88
C TYR A 133 9.18 -2.42 0.24
N GLN A 134 8.92 -1.25 0.83
CA GLN A 134 7.88 -1.09 1.84
C GLN A 134 6.49 -1.45 1.30
N PHE A 135 6.15 -0.96 0.10
CA PHE A 135 4.89 -1.27 -0.58
C PHE A 135 4.72 -2.77 -0.85
N LEU A 136 5.73 -3.43 -1.43
CA LEU A 136 5.68 -4.86 -1.75
C LEU A 136 5.63 -5.72 -0.48
N HIS A 137 6.32 -5.28 0.57
CA HIS A 137 6.29 -5.93 1.88
C HIS A 137 4.88 -5.89 2.50
N LEU A 138 4.19 -4.74 2.42
CA LEU A 138 2.80 -4.60 2.86
C LEU A 138 1.84 -5.44 2.02
N ALA A 139 1.99 -5.40 0.70
CA ALA A 139 1.16 -6.17 -0.23
C ALA A 139 1.26 -7.68 0.02
N ALA A 140 2.47 -8.17 0.26
CA ALA A 140 2.74 -9.56 0.61
C ALA A 140 2.14 -9.91 1.98
N PHE A 141 2.31 -9.05 2.99
CA PHE A 141 1.73 -9.23 4.32
C PHE A 141 0.21 -9.39 4.27
N LEU A 142 -0.49 -8.50 3.55
CA LEU A 142 -1.94 -8.58 3.41
C LEU A 142 -2.39 -9.87 2.74
N LYS A 143 -1.63 -10.36 1.75
CA LYS A 143 -1.89 -11.65 1.10
C LYS A 143 -1.64 -12.85 2.01
N ARG A 144 -0.48 -12.90 2.66
CA ARG A 144 0.04 -14.07 3.38
C ARG A 144 -0.37 -14.15 4.85
N LYS A 145 -0.88 -13.04 5.41
CA LYS A 145 -1.22 -12.89 6.83
C LYS A 145 -0.03 -12.98 7.79
N ARG A 146 1.18 -12.84 7.26
CA ARG A 146 2.46 -12.78 7.99
C ARG A 146 3.45 -11.95 7.20
N PHE A 147 4.38 -11.30 7.89
CA PHE A 147 5.46 -10.59 7.22
C PHE A 147 6.46 -11.61 6.66
N MET A 148 7.13 -11.22 5.57
CA MET A 148 8.18 -12.05 4.99
C MET A 148 9.42 -11.98 5.89
N LYS A 149 10.13 -13.10 5.99
CA LYS A 149 11.38 -13.24 6.72
C LYS A 149 12.51 -13.50 5.73
N CYS A 150 13.29 -12.46 5.50
CA CYS A 150 14.45 -12.52 4.63
C CYS A 150 15.74 -12.70 5.45
N GLN A 151 16.89 -12.46 4.84
CA GLN A 151 18.21 -12.82 5.39
C GLN A 151 18.53 -12.19 6.76
N ASP A 152 17.80 -11.15 7.14
CA ASP A 152 18.03 -10.33 8.32
C ASP A 152 17.61 -10.99 9.64
N TYR A 153 16.84 -12.07 9.60
CA TYR A 153 16.40 -12.80 10.80
C TYR A 153 17.46 -13.76 11.37
N ASP A 154 18.39 -14.24 10.54
CA ASP A 154 19.34 -15.32 10.88
C ASP A 154 20.36 -14.91 11.96
N ILE A 155 20.60 -13.60 12.11
CA ILE A 155 21.56 -13.02 13.05
C ILE A 155 21.17 -13.32 14.51
N TYR A 156 19.87 -13.47 14.77
CA TYR A 156 19.35 -13.48 16.15
C TYR A 156 18.73 -14.81 16.57
N THR A 157 18.23 -15.63 15.64
CA THR A 157 17.42 -16.82 15.98
C THR A 157 18.20 -18.11 16.15
N ASN A 158 19.39 -18.28 15.56
CA ASN A 158 20.45 -19.22 15.94
C ASN A 158 21.48 -19.35 14.80
N PRO A 159 22.79 -19.16 15.03
CA PRO A 159 23.82 -19.40 14.01
C PRO A 159 24.06 -20.88 13.68
N VAL A 160 23.36 -21.81 14.34
CA VAL A 160 23.58 -23.28 14.22
C VAL A 160 22.57 -23.97 13.30
N HIS A 161 21.45 -23.32 12.97
CA HIS A 161 20.49 -23.84 12.00
C HIS A 161 20.59 -23.07 10.68
N ASN A 162 21.47 -23.53 9.79
CA ASN A 162 21.59 -23.15 8.37
C ASN A 162 20.32 -23.45 7.54
N SER A 163 19.12 -23.39 8.12
CA SER A 163 17.87 -23.74 7.42
C SER A 163 16.66 -22.88 7.82
N SER A 164 16.85 -21.61 8.15
CA SER A 164 15.81 -20.64 7.82
C SER A 164 15.80 -20.52 6.30
N THR A 165 15.01 -21.37 5.66
CA THR A 165 14.68 -21.18 4.25
C THR A 165 14.06 -19.79 4.14
N LEU A 166 14.77 -18.87 3.48
CA LEU A 166 14.24 -17.56 3.12
C LEU A 166 12.86 -17.75 2.52
N ASP A 167 11.92 -16.88 2.87
CA ASP A 167 10.62 -16.94 2.24
C ASP A 167 10.76 -16.73 0.74
N ASP A 168 10.07 -17.53 -0.07
CA ASP A 168 10.04 -17.35 -1.54
C ASP A 168 9.62 -15.92 -1.92
N ASP A 169 8.78 -15.29 -1.08
CA ASP A 169 8.29 -13.92 -1.26
C ASP A 169 9.39 -12.85 -1.05
N CYS A 170 10.55 -13.19 -0.47
CA CYS A 170 11.70 -12.28 -0.40
C CYS A 170 12.16 -11.84 -1.80
N TYR A 171 11.82 -12.61 -2.83
CA TYR A 171 11.99 -12.23 -4.23
C TYR A 171 11.32 -10.90 -4.60
N LEU A 172 10.21 -10.55 -3.93
CA LEU A 172 9.50 -9.30 -4.19
C LEU A 172 10.37 -8.07 -3.87
N ILE A 173 11.18 -8.16 -2.82
CA ILE A 173 12.07 -7.09 -2.42
C ILE A 173 13.49 -7.31 -2.97
N ASP A 174 13.96 -8.54 -3.15
CA ASP A 174 15.25 -8.85 -3.76
C ASP A 174 15.15 -9.78 -4.98
N GLN A 175 15.40 -9.21 -6.16
CA GLN A 175 15.45 -9.93 -7.43
C GLN A 175 16.58 -10.98 -7.54
N ILE A 176 17.65 -10.89 -6.73
CA ILE A 176 18.82 -11.78 -6.84
C ILE A 176 18.56 -13.15 -6.19
N HIS A 177 17.58 -13.27 -5.30
CA HIS A 177 17.25 -14.54 -4.64
C HIS A 177 16.63 -15.61 -5.54
N ASN A 178 16.23 -15.30 -6.77
CA ASN A 178 15.85 -16.33 -7.72
C ASN A 178 17.09 -16.86 -8.47
N ALA A 179 17.69 -17.93 -7.94
CA ALA A 179 18.85 -18.60 -8.53
C ALA A 179 18.61 -19.09 -9.98
N ASN A 180 17.35 -19.21 -10.40
CA ASN A 180 16.96 -19.64 -11.74
C ASN A 180 16.80 -18.49 -12.74
N MET A 181 16.87 -17.23 -12.29
CA MET A 181 16.76 -16.09 -13.20
C MET A 181 18.10 -15.67 -13.77
N LYS A 182 18.09 -15.41 -15.08
CA LYS A 182 19.20 -14.72 -15.71
C LYS A 182 19.31 -13.34 -15.09
N LYS A 183 20.52 -13.02 -14.62
CA LYS A 183 20.86 -11.66 -14.15
C LYS A 183 20.36 -10.65 -15.19
N ASN A 184 19.49 -9.73 -14.75
CA ASN A 184 18.85 -8.66 -15.53
C ASN A 184 17.55 -8.98 -16.26
N ASP A 185 16.92 -10.15 -16.12
CA ASP A 185 15.60 -10.40 -16.74
C ASP A 185 14.45 -9.64 -16.03
N TRP A 186 14.39 -8.33 -16.27
CA TRP A 186 13.40 -7.43 -15.66
C TRP A 186 11.98 -7.74 -16.08
N LYS A 187 11.81 -8.24 -17.31
CA LYS A 187 10.50 -8.66 -17.79
C LYS A 187 9.96 -9.79 -16.93
N SER A 188 10.72 -10.88 -16.81
CA SER A 188 10.31 -11.98 -15.95
C SER A 188 10.18 -11.54 -14.49
N PHE A 189 11.00 -10.57 -14.03
CA PHE A 189 10.82 -10.02 -12.68
C PHE A 189 9.49 -9.34 -12.48
N TYR A 190 9.07 -8.48 -13.42
CA TYR A 190 7.77 -7.83 -13.33
C TYR A 190 6.62 -8.82 -13.44
N GLU A 191 6.72 -9.85 -14.28
CA GLU A 191 5.71 -10.91 -14.39
C GLU A 191 5.59 -11.74 -13.10
N GLU A 192 6.70 -12.27 -12.60
CA GLU A 192 6.73 -13.12 -11.40
C GLU A 192 6.33 -12.35 -10.14
N SER A 193 6.87 -11.15 -9.94
CA SER A 193 6.53 -10.33 -8.75
C SER A 193 5.05 -9.91 -8.75
N THR A 194 4.47 -9.62 -9.92
CA THR A 194 3.04 -9.30 -10.03
C THR A 194 2.19 -10.51 -9.64
N LYS A 195 2.53 -11.70 -10.15
CA LYS A 195 1.85 -12.95 -9.81
C LYS A 195 2.00 -13.30 -8.33
N LEU A 196 3.18 -13.09 -7.74
CA LEU A 196 3.43 -13.33 -6.31
C LEU A 196 2.61 -12.40 -5.41
N THR A 197 2.18 -11.23 -5.89
CA THR A 197 1.25 -10.36 -5.17
C THR A 197 -0.23 -10.64 -5.45
N GLU A 198 -0.57 -11.57 -6.36
CA GLU A 198 -1.95 -12.01 -6.61
C GLU A 198 -2.32 -13.23 -5.77
N SER A 199 -3.56 -13.30 -5.29
CA SER A 199 -4.08 -14.51 -4.66
C SER A 199 -4.94 -15.29 -5.65
N GLU A 200 -4.64 -16.56 -5.86
CA GLU A 200 -5.54 -17.45 -6.59
C GLU A 200 -6.87 -17.61 -5.81
N HIS A 201 -7.96 -17.82 -6.55
CA HIS A 201 -9.35 -17.92 -6.06
C HIS A 201 -9.62 -19.08 -5.07
N THR A 202 -8.59 -19.75 -4.59
CA THR A 202 -8.69 -21.11 -4.08
C THR A 202 -9.08 -21.20 -2.61
N GLU A 203 -8.80 -20.21 -1.76
CA GLU A 203 -9.12 -20.33 -0.33
C GLU A 203 -9.47 -19.01 0.36
N SER A 204 -10.69 -18.97 0.94
CA SER A 204 -11.22 -17.96 1.88
C SER A 204 -11.59 -16.59 1.29
N ASN A 205 -12.49 -15.88 1.99
CA ASN A 205 -13.22 -14.67 1.59
C ASN A 205 -12.38 -13.43 1.18
N SER A 206 -11.08 -13.56 0.98
CA SER A 206 -10.19 -12.46 0.58
C SER A 206 -9.53 -12.73 -0.76
N GLN A 207 -9.72 -11.81 -1.71
CA GLN A 207 -9.12 -11.88 -3.04
C GLN A 207 -8.26 -10.65 -3.29
N GLN A 208 -7.06 -10.85 -3.84
CA GLN A 208 -6.08 -9.82 -4.19
C GLN A 208 -5.68 -9.91 -5.66
N TYR A 209 -5.80 -8.81 -6.38
CA TYR A 209 -5.44 -8.64 -7.77
C TYR A 209 -4.30 -7.62 -7.90
N SER A 210 -3.44 -7.78 -8.90
CA SER A 210 -2.28 -6.91 -9.09
C SER A 210 -2.10 -6.52 -10.55
N LEU A 211 -1.73 -5.26 -10.80
CA LEU A 211 -1.31 -4.76 -12.11
C LEU A 211 0.08 -4.14 -11.99
N CYS A 212 0.82 -4.17 -13.08
CA CYS A 212 2.17 -3.58 -13.19
C CYS A 212 2.28 -2.80 -14.50
N ASP A 213 2.23 -1.47 -14.41
CA ASP A 213 2.68 -0.58 -15.48
C ASP A 213 4.20 -0.48 -15.36
N CYS A 214 4.89 -1.49 -15.89
CA CYS A 214 6.27 -1.78 -15.58
C CYS A 214 7.07 -2.03 -16.84
N PHE A 215 8.17 -1.30 -17.00
CA PHE A 215 9.10 -1.46 -18.10
C PHE A 215 10.47 -0.94 -17.69
N ARG A 216 11.49 -1.69 -18.09
CA ARG A 216 12.89 -1.32 -17.91
C ARG A 216 13.67 -1.69 -19.15
N SER A 217 14.36 -0.69 -19.72
CA SER A 217 15.24 -0.91 -20.86
C SER A 217 16.53 -1.60 -20.43
N GLU A 218 17.16 -2.29 -21.38
CA GLU A 218 18.54 -2.77 -21.28
C GLU A 218 19.37 -2.07 -22.37
N PRO A 219 20.36 -1.22 -22.01
CA PRO A 219 20.80 -0.86 -20.66
C PRO A 219 19.75 -0.02 -19.89
N PHE A 220 19.91 0.04 -18.56
CA PHE A 220 19.01 0.81 -17.70
C PHE A 220 19.09 2.31 -18.01
N ILE A 221 17.96 2.88 -18.39
CA ILE A 221 17.79 4.32 -18.63
C ILE A 221 16.68 4.81 -17.68
N PRO A 222 17.01 5.59 -16.63
CA PRO A 222 16.04 6.02 -15.63
C PRO A 222 14.83 6.76 -16.21
N THR A 223 15.04 7.62 -17.21
CA THR A 223 14.00 8.47 -17.80
C THR A 223 12.97 7.69 -18.62
N THR A 224 13.30 6.46 -19.05
CA THR A 224 12.40 5.57 -19.80
C THR A 224 11.96 4.37 -18.97
N THR A 225 12.41 4.25 -17.72
CA THR A 225 12.02 3.17 -16.81
C THR A 225 10.87 3.65 -15.94
N TYR A 226 9.91 2.78 -15.66
CA TYR A 226 8.83 3.02 -14.72
C TYR A 226 8.36 1.69 -14.14
N GLU A 227 7.86 1.76 -12.91
CA GLU A 227 7.34 0.60 -12.18
C GLU A 227 6.17 1.08 -11.34
N ASN A 228 5.00 1.30 -11.95
CA ASN A 228 3.79 1.59 -11.18
C ASN A 228 3.03 0.31 -10.91
N ARG A 229 2.60 0.11 -9.67
CA ARG A 229 1.88 -1.09 -9.26
C ARG A 229 0.54 -0.72 -8.67
N PHE A 230 -0.48 -1.51 -8.97
CA PHE A 230 -1.84 -1.30 -8.50
C PHE A 230 -2.39 -2.59 -7.95
N ILE A 231 -2.79 -2.58 -6.68
CA ILE A 231 -3.32 -3.75 -5.99
C ILE A 231 -4.73 -3.44 -5.50
N LYS A 232 -5.67 -4.33 -5.81
CA LYS A 232 -7.01 -4.34 -5.24
C LYS A 232 -7.20 -5.59 -4.40
N ARG A 233 -7.55 -5.42 -3.13
CA ARG A 233 -7.82 -6.53 -2.21
C ARG A 233 -9.21 -6.39 -1.60
N LYS A 234 -10.03 -7.42 -1.76
CA LYS A 234 -11.26 -7.58 -1.00
C LYS A 234 -10.96 -8.25 0.34
N THR A 235 -11.42 -7.66 1.43
CA THR A 235 -11.29 -8.21 2.79
C THR A 235 -12.67 -8.42 3.41
N ALA A 236 -12.73 -8.95 4.64
CA ALA A 236 -13.97 -9.02 5.40
C ALA A 236 -14.50 -7.64 5.84
N TYR A 237 -13.66 -6.60 5.83
CA TYR A 237 -13.98 -5.26 6.33
C TYR A 237 -14.29 -4.25 5.22
N GLY A 238 -13.81 -4.50 4.00
CA GLY A 238 -13.94 -3.59 2.86
C GLY A 238 -12.90 -3.84 1.79
N GLU A 239 -12.94 -3.04 0.72
CA GLU A 239 -11.91 -3.05 -0.32
C GLU A 239 -10.69 -2.26 0.14
N VAL A 240 -9.50 -2.83 0.02
CA VAL A 240 -8.22 -2.16 0.24
C VAL A 240 -7.57 -1.96 -1.13
N ASN A 241 -7.21 -0.71 -1.45
CA ASN A 241 -6.46 -0.39 -2.66
C ASN A 241 -5.05 0.08 -2.27
N LEU A 242 -4.01 -0.56 -2.80
CA LEU A 242 -2.63 -0.11 -2.64
C LEU A 242 -2.09 0.28 -4.02
N ILE A 243 -1.44 1.43 -4.10
CA ILE A 243 -0.87 1.95 -5.34
C ILE A 243 0.56 2.37 -5.09
N TYR A 244 1.47 1.99 -5.97
CA TYR A 244 2.85 2.47 -5.98
C TYR A 244 3.10 3.21 -7.29
N LEU A 245 3.57 4.44 -7.19
CA LEU A 245 4.03 5.25 -8.32
C LEU A 245 5.54 5.46 -8.18
N GLN A 246 6.29 4.88 -9.10
CA GLN A 246 7.73 5.01 -9.11
C GLN A 246 8.12 6.43 -9.51
N THR A 247 9.08 7.01 -8.79
CA THR A 247 9.82 8.19 -9.19
C THR A 247 11.27 7.81 -9.49
N PHE A 248 11.71 8.13 -10.70
CA PHE A 248 13.13 8.13 -11.08
C PHE A 248 13.51 9.55 -11.48
N VAL A 249 14.52 10.13 -10.84
CA VAL A 249 14.99 11.49 -11.18
C VAL A 249 13.84 12.51 -11.12
N ASN A 250 13.01 12.44 -10.07
CA ASN A 250 11.83 13.29 -9.90
C ASN A 250 10.87 13.24 -11.10
N LEU A 251 10.65 12.06 -11.68
CA LEU A 251 9.75 11.86 -12.82
C LEU A 251 8.81 10.68 -12.53
N VAL A 252 7.51 10.95 -12.60
CA VAL A 252 6.41 9.97 -12.51
C VAL A 252 5.70 9.94 -13.86
N ARG A 253 5.47 8.73 -14.39
CA ARG A 253 4.83 8.50 -15.69
C ARG A 253 3.81 7.39 -15.57
N ILE A 254 2.61 7.57 -16.12
CA ILE A 254 1.55 6.54 -16.10
C ILE A 254 1.02 6.34 -17.53
N ASN A 255 0.93 5.09 -17.95
CA ASN A 255 0.35 4.69 -19.24
C ASN A 255 -1.16 4.98 -19.27
N ILE A 256 -1.70 5.42 -20.41
CA ILE A 256 -3.14 5.59 -20.61
C ILE A 256 -3.97 4.32 -20.33
N GLU A 257 -3.38 3.14 -20.49
CA GLU A 257 -4.02 1.84 -20.28
C GLU A 257 -4.15 1.44 -18.79
N PHE A 258 -3.63 2.25 -17.86
CA PHE A 258 -3.58 1.93 -16.43
C PHE A 258 -4.35 2.95 -15.58
N PRO A 259 -4.76 2.59 -14.35
CA PRO A 259 -5.41 3.53 -13.44
C PRO A 259 -4.55 4.79 -13.20
N PRO A 260 -5.16 5.98 -13.08
CA PRO A 260 -6.61 6.24 -13.10
C PRO A 260 -7.17 6.50 -14.51
N PHE A 261 -6.38 6.32 -15.56
CA PHE A 261 -6.76 6.66 -16.94
C PHE A 261 -7.54 5.54 -17.63
N SER A 262 -7.40 4.32 -17.14
CA SER A 262 -8.21 3.16 -17.52
C SER A 262 -8.76 2.44 -16.30
N SER A 263 -9.89 1.76 -16.49
CA SER A 263 -10.50 0.88 -15.47
C SER A 263 -9.50 -0.17 -15.02
N PHE A 264 -9.48 -0.54 -13.72
CA PHE A 264 -8.67 -1.63 -13.18
C PHE A 264 -8.89 -2.98 -13.90
N TRP A 265 -10.03 -3.16 -14.58
CA TRP A 265 -10.38 -4.41 -15.27
C TRP A 265 -10.24 -4.33 -16.80
N SER A 266 -9.55 -3.32 -17.34
CA SER A 266 -9.35 -3.19 -18.78
C SER A 266 -8.54 -4.36 -19.35
N GLU A 267 -8.98 -4.89 -20.50
CA GLU A 267 -8.30 -5.96 -21.25
C GLU A 267 -7.23 -5.42 -22.21
N GLN A 268 -7.22 -4.12 -22.49
CA GLN A 268 -6.36 -3.50 -23.51
C GLN A 268 -4.92 -3.26 -23.07
N ARG A 269 -4.46 -3.89 -21.99
CA ARG A 269 -3.18 -3.54 -21.37
C ARG A 269 -2.01 -4.31 -21.93
N CYS A 270 -0.88 -3.63 -22.05
CA CYS A 270 0.41 -4.30 -22.11
C CYS A 270 0.67 -5.18 -20.87
N LYS A 271 1.40 -6.27 -21.07
CA LYS A 271 1.84 -7.15 -19.98
C LYS A 271 3.00 -6.52 -19.19
N PRO A 272 3.20 -6.89 -17.91
CA PRO A 272 4.37 -6.47 -17.15
C PRO A 272 5.67 -6.73 -17.92
N GLY A 273 6.53 -5.73 -18.06
CA GLY A 273 7.78 -5.81 -18.82
C GLY A 273 7.65 -5.69 -20.35
N GLU A 274 6.45 -5.82 -20.91
CA GLU A 274 6.17 -5.62 -22.35
C GLU A 274 5.62 -4.23 -22.67
N CYS A 275 5.36 -3.42 -21.65
CA CYS A 275 4.89 -2.04 -21.78
C CYS A 275 5.98 -1.12 -22.35
N SER A 276 6.51 -1.37 -23.55
CA SER A 276 7.70 -0.67 -24.06
C SER A 276 7.48 0.81 -24.38
N ALA A 277 8.53 1.62 -24.19
CA ALA A 277 8.48 3.07 -24.39
C ALA A 277 8.09 3.51 -25.83
N SER A 278 8.32 2.69 -26.86
CA SER A 278 8.02 3.01 -28.26
C SER A 278 6.57 2.76 -28.67
N SER A 279 5.83 1.95 -27.91
CA SER A 279 4.41 1.63 -28.17
C SER A 279 3.46 2.28 -27.17
N ARG A 280 4.01 3.04 -26.21
CA ARG A 280 3.28 3.63 -25.10
C ARG A 280 2.82 5.04 -25.39
N THR A 281 1.60 5.33 -24.96
CA THR A 281 1.10 6.69 -24.79
C THR A 281 0.96 6.97 -23.29
N ASP A 282 1.80 7.85 -22.76
CA ASP A 282 1.66 8.29 -21.38
C ASP A 282 0.45 9.22 -21.26
N ALA A 283 -0.48 8.87 -20.36
CA ALA A 283 -1.57 9.78 -20.00
C ALA A 283 -1.14 10.78 -18.92
N PHE A 284 -0.05 10.51 -18.22
CA PHE A 284 0.57 11.43 -17.28
C PHE A 284 2.09 11.36 -17.37
N THR A 285 2.72 12.53 -17.30
CA THR A 285 4.15 12.70 -17.09
C THR A 285 4.33 13.98 -16.28
N GLY A 286 5.01 13.91 -15.14
CA GLY A 286 5.25 15.06 -14.28
C GLY A 286 6.23 14.74 -13.16
N ASP A 287 6.69 15.76 -12.47
CA ASP A 287 7.45 15.62 -11.23
C ASP A 287 6.57 15.14 -10.06
N ILE A 288 7.19 14.90 -8.89
CA ILE A 288 6.46 14.44 -7.71
C ILE A 288 5.39 15.47 -7.29
N GLY A 289 5.66 16.77 -7.40
CA GLY A 289 4.69 17.82 -7.09
C GLY A 289 3.44 17.75 -7.97
N ASN A 290 3.62 17.59 -9.28
CA ASN A 290 2.54 17.36 -10.24
C ASN A 290 1.82 16.01 -9.99
N ALA A 291 2.55 14.98 -9.54
CA ALA A 291 1.97 13.68 -9.25
C ALA A 291 1.03 13.69 -8.03
N LEU A 292 1.18 14.64 -7.09
CA LEU A 292 0.21 14.84 -6.00
C LEU A 292 -1.20 15.09 -6.55
N TRP A 293 -1.31 15.86 -7.63
CA TRP A 293 -2.60 16.17 -8.26
C TRP A 293 -3.26 14.99 -8.99
N LEU A 294 -2.61 13.83 -9.06
CA LEU A 294 -3.24 12.58 -9.48
C LEU A 294 -4.02 11.89 -8.36
N LEU A 295 -3.73 12.18 -7.09
CA LEU A 295 -4.29 11.47 -5.94
C LEU A 295 -5.82 11.48 -5.92
N PRO A 296 -6.53 12.59 -6.21
CA PRO A 296 -8.00 12.57 -6.28
C PRO A 296 -8.52 11.62 -7.37
N ARG A 297 -7.84 11.56 -8.52
CA ARG A 297 -8.22 10.68 -9.65
C ARG A 297 -7.98 9.21 -9.33
N LEU A 298 -7.00 8.92 -8.48
CA LEU A 298 -6.73 7.58 -7.95
C LEU A 298 -7.71 7.19 -6.83
N ASN A 299 -8.63 8.08 -6.45
CA ASN A 299 -9.48 7.93 -5.26
C ASN A 299 -8.64 7.67 -4.00
N ALA A 300 -7.50 8.35 -3.89
CA ALA A 300 -6.60 8.25 -2.77
C ALA A 300 -7.29 8.74 -1.49
N THR A 301 -6.99 8.08 -0.37
CA THR A 301 -7.34 8.56 0.97
C THR A 301 -6.10 8.98 1.75
N HIS A 302 -4.98 8.30 1.46
CA HIS A 302 -3.69 8.55 2.07
C HIS A 302 -2.62 8.44 0.99
N SER A 303 -1.61 9.30 1.06
CA SER A 303 -0.41 9.24 0.23
C SER A 303 0.85 9.30 1.08
N PHE A 304 1.87 8.55 0.68
CA PHE A 304 3.15 8.41 1.34
C PHE A 304 4.23 8.71 0.31
N VAL A 305 4.85 9.89 0.41
CA VAL A 305 5.66 10.49 -0.65
C VAL A 305 7.11 10.58 -0.22
N SER A 306 8.04 10.14 -1.06
CA SER A 306 9.47 10.23 -0.83
C SER A 306 10.16 10.87 -2.04
N LEU A 307 11.10 11.78 -1.78
CA LEU A 307 11.80 12.59 -2.79
C LEU A 307 12.80 11.79 -3.65
N GLY A 308 12.98 10.51 -3.36
CA GLY A 308 13.75 9.58 -4.16
C GLY A 308 15.27 9.73 -4.00
N TRP A 309 16.02 9.58 -5.08
CA TRP A 309 17.48 9.48 -5.05
C TRP A 309 18.21 10.82 -4.90
N GLY A 310 17.48 11.95 -4.93
CA GLY A 310 18.05 13.27 -4.75
C GLY A 310 18.55 13.46 -3.32
N ASP A 311 19.75 14.03 -3.18
CA ASP A 311 20.16 14.59 -1.90
C ASP A 311 19.16 15.70 -1.56
N LEU A 312 18.64 15.75 -0.33
CA LEU A 312 17.75 16.83 0.14
C LEU A 312 18.48 18.17 0.27
N SER A 313 19.57 18.36 -0.49
CA SER A 313 20.35 19.58 -0.57
C SER A 313 19.51 20.70 -1.16
N HIS A 314 18.73 21.33 -0.29
CA HIS A 314 18.12 22.67 -0.32
C HIS A 314 17.25 23.10 -1.52
N THR A 315 17.18 22.40 -2.64
CA THR A 315 16.38 22.86 -3.80
C THR A 315 15.09 22.08 -4.04
N ASP A 316 14.92 20.92 -3.41
CA ASP A 316 13.85 19.97 -3.74
C ASP A 316 12.96 19.66 -2.52
N ASP A 317 12.77 20.62 -1.61
CA ASP A 317 11.78 20.47 -0.54
C ASP A 317 10.35 20.50 -1.13
N ILE A 318 9.60 19.40 -0.96
CA ILE A 318 8.22 19.26 -1.43
C ILE A 318 7.18 19.53 -0.34
N SER A 319 7.59 19.85 0.89
CA SER A 319 6.68 20.08 2.01
C SER A 319 5.65 21.15 1.70
N CYS A 320 6.03 22.25 1.04
CA CYS A 320 5.07 23.29 0.67
C CYS A 320 4.11 22.87 -0.44
N ALA A 321 4.56 22.05 -1.40
CA ALA A 321 3.67 21.48 -2.41
C ALA A 321 2.67 20.47 -1.80
N ILE A 322 3.12 19.69 -0.80
CA ILE A 322 2.24 18.81 -0.01
C ILE A 322 1.19 19.65 0.73
N LYS A 323 1.62 20.72 1.42
CA LYS A 323 0.73 21.60 2.17
C LYS A 323 -0.30 22.32 1.28
N ASP A 324 0.14 22.80 0.12
CA ASP A 324 -0.75 23.40 -0.88
C ASP A 324 -1.75 22.36 -1.42
N PHE A 325 -1.30 21.14 -1.70
CA PHE A 325 -2.18 20.06 -2.11
C PHE A 325 -3.23 19.70 -1.03
N GLU A 326 -2.82 19.48 0.22
CA GLU A 326 -3.76 19.17 1.33
C GLU A 326 -4.73 20.32 1.60
N HIS A 327 -4.35 21.58 1.32
CA HIS A 327 -5.27 22.71 1.39
C HIS A 327 -6.43 22.59 0.38
N HIS A 328 -6.14 22.11 -0.84
CA HIS A 328 -7.13 21.94 -1.91
C HIS A 328 -7.89 20.60 -1.82
N HIS A 329 -7.29 19.59 -1.21
CA HIS A 329 -7.82 18.23 -1.07
C HIS A 329 -7.75 17.75 0.39
N PRO A 330 -8.47 18.40 1.32
CA PRO A 330 -8.37 18.13 2.77
C PRO A 330 -8.83 16.72 3.16
N GLU A 331 -9.54 16.02 2.28
CA GLU A 331 -9.96 14.62 2.45
C GLU A 331 -8.84 13.59 2.22
N ILE A 332 -7.71 14.00 1.64
CA ILE A 332 -6.58 13.14 1.29
C ILE A 332 -5.39 13.52 2.18
N ALA A 333 -5.03 12.63 3.12
CA ALA A 333 -3.87 12.86 3.98
C ALA A 333 -2.57 12.53 3.24
N VAL A 334 -1.58 13.41 3.29
CA VAL A 334 -0.28 13.19 2.65
C VAL A 334 0.85 13.22 3.69
N TYR A 335 1.72 12.21 3.63
CA TYR A 335 2.85 12.04 4.52
C TYR A 335 4.15 12.10 3.73
N LEU A 336 5.08 12.94 4.17
CA LEU A 336 6.45 12.93 3.68
C LEU A 336 7.22 11.78 4.36
N ILE A 337 7.80 10.87 3.59
CA ILE A 337 8.62 9.78 4.13
C ILE A 337 10.10 10.09 3.90
N SER A 338 10.85 10.17 5.01
CA SER A 338 12.29 10.34 4.97
C SER A 338 13.02 9.11 4.41
N HIS A 339 14.26 9.27 3.99
CA HIS A 339 15.06 8.14 3.52
C HIS A 339 15.60 7.33 4.69
N PRO A 340 15.63 5.99 4.62
CA PRO A 340 16.46 5.26 5.55
C PRO A 340 17.92 5.71 5.39
N ARG A 341 18.68 5.63 6.49
CA ARG A 341 20.12 5.91 6.49
C ARG A 341 20.81 4.99 5.48
N ARG A 342 21.88 5.46 4.84
CA ARG A 342 22.72 4.58 4.02
C ARG A 342 23.59 3.72 4.92
N ARG A 343 23.95 2.53 4.42
CA ARG A 343 24.84 1.58 5.09
C ARG A 343 26.22 2.21 5.35
N SER A 344 26.75 2.92 4.36
CA SER A 344 28.06 3.60 4.42
C SER A 344 28.08 4.85 5.31
N ASP A 345 26.94 5.52 5.50
CA ASP A 345 26.82 6.80 6.23
C ASP A 345 26.75 6.63 7.76
N SER A 346 27.18 5.48 8.30
CA SER A 346 27.19 5.19 9.74
C SER A 346 27.96 6.22 10.60
N SER A 347 28.79 7.08 9.99
CA SER A 347 29.60 8.10 10.66
C SER A 347 29.31 9.57 10.31
N SER A 348 28.49 9.88 9.29
CA SER A 348 28.28 11.28 8.85
C SER A 348 26.92 11.86 9.29
N PRO A 349 26.90 12.90 10.14
CA PRO A 349 25.66 13.48 10.65
C PRO A 349 25.00 14.54 9.75
N SER A 350 25.63 14.95 8.65
CA SER A 350 25.14 16.07 7.81
C SER A 350 24.07 15.68 6.78
N VAL A 351 23.62 14.42 6.75
CA VAL A 351 22.65 13.89 5.76
C VAL A 351 21.35 13.41 6.44
N PHE A 352 21.12 13.80 7.68
CA PHE A 352 19.89 13.41 8.38
C PHE A 352 18.70 14.22 7.89
N PHE A 353 17.60 13.51 7.61
CA PHE A 353 16.29 14.13 7.55
C PHE A 353 16.01 14.82 8.89
N ASP A 354 15.57 16.06 8.79
CA ASP A 354 15.27 16.91 9.94
C ASP A 354 13.95 17.61 9.64
N GLU A 355 12.88 17.14 10.28
CA GLU A 355 11.53 17.66 10.08
C GLU A 355 11.45 19.16 10.44
N ASP A 356 12.26 19.62 11.40
CA ASP A 356 12.34 21.03 11.80
C ASP A 356 12.97 21.93 10.73
N LYS A 357 13.60 21.34 9.69
CA LYS A 357 14.19 22.05 8.55
C LYS A 357 13.28 22.10 7.32
N LEU A 358 12.08 21.51 7.37
CA LEU A 358 11.12 21.61 6.29
C LEU A 358 10.61 23.05 6.17
N GLU A 359 10.46 23.53 4.94
CA GLU A 359 9.93 24.87 4.66
C GLU A 359 8.47 25.02 5.15
N CYS A 360 7.70 23.95 5.01
CA CYS A 360 6.33 23.89 5.48
C CYS A 360 6.11 22.72 6.45
N GLU A 361 5.38 22.98 7.54
CA GLU A 361 4.91 21.92 8.43
C GLU A 361 3.98 20.96 7.68
N VAL A 362 4.40 19.69 7.60
CA VAL A 362 3.66 18.59 6.98
C VAL A 362 3.79 17.35 7.85
N LYS A 363 2.86 16.41 7.73
CA LYS A 363 2.97 15.11 8.41
C LYS A 363 4.14 14.34 7.81
N SER A 364 4.90 13.65 8.65
CA SER A 364 6.02 12.84 8.18
C SER A 364 6.07 11.43 8.80
N LEU A 365 6.77 10.53 8.10
CA LEU A 365 7.17 9.23 8.61
C LEU A 365 8.70 9.17 8.54
N ASP A 366 9.35 9.27 9.71
CA ASP A 366 10.80 9.34 9.80
C ASP A 366 11.48 7.96 9.83
N ARG A 367 11.74 7.43 8.63
CA ARG A 367 12.55 6.20 8.44
C ARG A 367 14.02 6.41 8.77
N THR A 368 14.56 7.62 8.63
CA THR A 368 15.96 7.96 8.95
C THR A 368 16.25 7.67 10.42
N ARG A 369 15.41 8.17 11.33
CA ARG A 369 15.58 7.93 12.77
C ARG A 369 15.44 6.45 13.14
N MET A 370 14.49 5.73 12.56
CA MET A 370 14.30 4.31 12.86
C MET A 370 15.47 3.46 12.37
N SER A 371 16.03 3.78 11.20
CA SER A 371 17.20 3.10 10.63
C SER A 371 18.55 3.59 11.19
N LYS A 372 18.51 4.47 12.19
CA LYS A 372 19.71 4.96 12.85
C LYS A 372 20.37 3.82 13.62
N ASP A 373 21.66 3.64 13.35
CA ASP A 373 22.57 2.69 14.01
C ASP A 373 22.12 1.21 13.92
N VAL A 374 21.23 0.87 12.98
CA VAL A 374 20.83 -0.51 12.73
C VAL A 374 21.99 -1.34 12.16
N PRO A 375 22.03 -2.66 12.42
CA PRO A 375 23.09 -3.55 11.93
C PRO A 375 23.27 -3.48 10.41
N LEU A 376 24.51 -3.61 9.94
CA LEU A 376 24.83 -3.60 8.50
C LEU A 376 24.19 -4.77 7.76
N GLU A 377 23.91 -5.84 8.47
CA GLU A 377 23.26 -7.05 7.99
C GLU A 377 21.75 -6.86 7.76
N TRP A 378 21.16 -5.75 8.23
CA TRP A 378 19.77 -5.36 7.88
C TRP A 378 19.69 -4.61 6.55
N TYR A 379 20.83 -4.42 5.90
CA TYR A 379 20.93 -3.81 4.59
C TYR A 379 21.17 -4.87 3.53
N TRP A 380 20.39 -4.77 2.46
CA TRP A 380 20.62 -5.52 1.23
C TRP A 380 21.85 -4.98 0.49
N ASP A 381 21.85 -3.67 0.25
CA ASP A 381 22.96 -2.94 -0.38
C ASP A 381 23.24 -1.64 0.40
N ASP A 382 23.83 -0.63 -0.21
CA ASP A 382 24.12 0.61 0.52
C ASP A 382 22.85 1.40 0.93
N LEU A 383 21.69 1.08 0.36
CA LEU A 383 20.52 1.96 0.35
C LEU A 383 19.21 1.25 0.72
N HIS A 384 19.10 -0.03 0.42
CA HIS A 384 17.91 -0.84 0.64
C HIS A 384 18.02 -1.61 1.95
N LEU A 385 16.99 -1.49 2.78
CA LEU A 385 16.82 -2.26 4.00
C LEU A 385 16.01 -3.54 3.73
N LEU A 386 16.26 -4.55 4.54
CA LEU A 386 15.62 -5.85 4.49
C LEU A 386 14.26 -5.87 5.22
N SER A 387 13.69 -7.06 5.39
CA SER A 387 12.30 -7.26 5.79
C SER A 387 11.93 -6.72 7.18
N ILE A 388 12.81 -6.83 8.17
CA ILE A 388 12.62 -6.32 9.55
C ILE A 388 12.29 -4.83 9.53
N MET A 389 13.04 -4.04 8.77
CA MET A 389 12.81 -2.60 8.70
C MET A 389 11.53 -2.25 7.95
N ASN A 390 11.24 -2.97 6.86
CA ASN A 390 10.01 -2.76 6.09
C ASN A 390 8.76 -3.18 6.88
N GLU A 391 8.86 -4.16 7.78
CA GLU A 391 7.81 -4.49 8.75
C GLU A 391 7.53 -3.30 9.68
N GLU A 392 8.58 -2.75 10.29
CA GLU A 392 8.46 -1.66 11.26
C GLU A 392 7.98 -0.36 10.59
N PHE A 393 8.43 -0.05 9.37
CA PHE A 393 7.90 1.06 8.57
C PHE A 393 6.41 0.89 8.27
N ASN A 394 5.96 -0.32 7.98
CA ASN A 394 4.55 -0.59 7.72
C ASN A 394 3.70 -0.48 8.98
N HIS A 395 4.20 -0.87 10.15
CA HIS A 395 3.50 -0.61 11.40
C HIS A 395 3.35 0.88 11.70
N GLN A 396 4.42 1.67 11.56
CA GLN A 396 4.33 3.13 11.72
C GLN A 396 3.37 3.77 10.72
N LEU A 397 3.37 3.29 9.47
CA LEU A 397 2.41 3.73 8.46
C LEU A 397 0.97 3.50 8.90
N ILE A 398 0.65 2.31 9.42
CA ILE A 398 -0.71 2.02 9.90
C ILE A 398 -1.05 2.84 11.14
N GLU A 399 -0.12 3.05 12.05
CA GLU A 399 -0.33 3.90 13.23
C GLU A 399 -0.66 5.35 12.85
N ASN A 400 -0.15 5.85 11.73
CA ASN A 400 -0.52 7.17 11.19
C ASN A 400 -1.91 7.20 10.53
N ILE A 401 -2.33 6.11 9.87
CA ILE A 401 -3.65 6.02 9.22
C ILE A 401 -4.76 5.78 10.25
N CYS A 402 -4.50 4.88 11.20
CA CYS A 402 -5.38 4.49 12.27
C CYS A 402 -4.58 4.55 13.57
N PRO A 403 -4.55 5.70 14.26
CA PRO A 403 -3.88 5.76 15.55
C PRO A 403 -4.61 4.84 16.54
N ILE A 404 -3.83 4.04 17.26
CA ILE A 404 -4.34 3.31 18.42
C ILE A 404 -4.70 4.37 19.45
N MET A 405 -5.98 4.48 19.81
CA MET A 405 -6.37 5.28 20.97
C MET A 405 -5.76 4.61 22.20
N ARG A 406 -4.62 5.14 22.66
CA ARG A 406 -3.90 4.66 23.84
C ARG A 406 -4.55 5.17 25.12
#